data_AF-A0A5K1B4E9-F1
#
_entry.id   AF-A0A5K1B4E9-F1
#
_cell.length_a   1.000
_cell.length_b   1.000
_cell.length_c   1.000
_cell.angle_alpha   90.00
_cell.angle_beta   90.00
_cell.angle_gamma   90.00
#
_symmetry.space_group_name_H-M   'P 1'
#
loop_
_entity.id
_entity.type
_entity.pdbx_description
1 polymer ?
#
loop_
_entity_poly.entity_id
_entity_poly.type
_entity_poly.pdbx_seq_one_letter_code
_entity_poly.pdbx_strand_id
1 'polypeptide(L)'
;LVDSRDIVELQLKQLDCELVIRKKEALPQPLTPAPMIMAQPPALQAVAPSQLPSAAPSRPAPAPAPAPPAKPTRSSHPPLKCPMAGTFYRSPAPGEPAFVK
;
A
#
# COMPACT_ATOMS: atom_id res chain seq x y z
N LEU A 1 9.73 4.54 -17.03
CA LEU A 1 10.33 4.76 -18.36
C LEU A 1 9.20 5.26 -19.25
N VAL A 2 9.33 6.42 -19.90
CA VAL A 2 8.30 6.91 -20.82
C VAL A 2 8.59 6.30 -22.19
N ASP A 3 7.67 5.51 -22.73
CA ASP A 3 7.78 5.01 -24.10
C ASP A 3 7.38 6.12 -25.08
N SER A 4 8.15 6.29 -26.16
CA SER A 4 7.92 7.32 -27.16
C SER A 4 6.53 7.25 -27.80
N ARG A 5 5.91 6.06 -27.83
CA ARG A 5 4.58 5.84 -28.42
C ARG A 5 3.44 6.42 -27.59
N ASP A 6 3.66 6.65 -26.30
CA ASP A 6 2.64 7.10 -25.36
C ASP A 6 2.60 8.62 -25.14
N ILE A 7 3.57 9.34 -25.71
CA ILE A 7 3.76 10.77 -25.49
C ILE A 7 2.76 11.53 -26.37
N VAL A 8 1.89 12.31 -25.72
CA VAL A 8 0.94 13.19 -26.39
C VAL A 8 1.49 14.61 -26.48
N GLU A 9 2.23 15.06 -25.47
CA GLU A 9 2.79 16.42 -25.42
C GLU A 9 4.14 16.40 -24.69
N LEU A 10 5.11 17.18 -25.20
CA LEU A 10 6.45 17.35 -24.62
C LEU A 10 6.83 18.84 -24.63
N GLN A 11 7.12 19.39 -23.45
CA GLN A 11 7.65 20.74 -23.30
C GLN A 11 8.96 20.70 -22.50
N LEU A 12 9.99 21.37 -22.98
CA LEU A 12 11.33 21.41 -22.36
C LEU A 12 11.82 22.86 -22.27
N LYS A 13 12.25 23.27 -21.08
CA LYS A 13 12.88 24.56 -20.77
C LYS A 13 14.26 24.27 -20.19
N GLN A 14 15.30 25.06 -20.49
CA GLN A 14 16.64 24.82 -19.93
C GLN A 14 17.41 26.06 -19.44
N LEU A 15 18.39 25.78 -18.56
CA LEU A 15 18.96 26.52 -17.41
C LEU A 15 18.16 26.32 -16.11
N ASP A 16 17.21 27.21 -15.84
CA ASP A 16 16.03 26.97 -15.02
C ASP A 16 15.15 25.91 -15.71
N CYS A 17 15.63 24.66 -15.70
CA CYS A 17 15.10 23.63 -16.58
C CYS A 17 13.79 23.02 -16.05
N GLU A 18 12.70 23.17 -16.80
CA GLU A 18 11.42 22.51 -16.55
C GLU A 18 11.06 21.59 -17.72
N LEU A 19 10.67 20.35 -17.43
CA LEU A 19 10.28 19.34 -18.41
C LEU A 19 8.86 18.84 -18.10
N VAL A 20 7.92 19.09 -19.01
CA VAL A 20 6.52 18.64 -18.90
C VAL A 20 6.27 17.60 -19.98
N ILE A 21 5.86 16.39 -19.56
CA ILE A 21 5.49 15.28 -20.45
C ILE A 21 4.05 14.90 -20.14
N ARG A 22 3.17 14.94 -21.14
CA ARG A 22 1.78 14.46 -21.00
C ARG A 22 1.61 13.16 -21.78
N LYS A 23 1.15 12.12 -21.09
CA LYS A 23 0.85 10.80 -21.67
C LYS A 23 -0.63 10.70 -22.02
N LYS A 24 -0.97 9.80 -22.95
CA LYS A 24 -2.36 9.54 -23.37
C LYS A 24 -3.27 9.10 -22.21
N GLU A 25 -2.74 8.35 -21.25
CA GLU A 25 -3.47 7.89 -20.06
C GLU A 25 -3.74 9.01 -19.03
N ALA A 26 -2.96 10.11 -19.08
CA ALA A 26 -3.13 11.26 -18.18
C ALA A 26 -4.26 12.21 -18.62
N LEU A 27 -4.92 11.93 -19.75
CA LEU A 27 -6.15 12.62 -20.12
C LEU A 27 -7.27 12.09 -19.21
N PRO A 28 -8.04 12.97 -18.54
CA PRO A 28 -9.20 12.54 -17.77
C PRO A 28 -10.13 11.77 -18.70
N GLN A 29 -10.31 10.48 -18.45
CA GLN A 29 -11.40 9.76 -19.09
C GLN A 29 -12.71 10.46 -18.70
N PRO A 30 -13.66 10.65 -19.63
CA PRO A 30 -14.97 11.14 -19.27
C PRO A 30 -15.55 10.23 -18.20
N LEU A 31 -15.67 10.76 -17.00
CA LEU A 31 -16.29 10.08 -15.88
C LEU A 31 -17.76 9.86 -16.26
N THR A 32 -18.11 8.61 -16.55
CA THR A 32 -19.51 8.21 -16.59
C THR A 32 -20.03 8.31 -15.16
N PRO A 33 -21.09 9.10 -14.88
CA PRO A 33 -21.61 9.20 -13.52
C PRO A 33 -22.25 7.86 -13.15
N ALA A 34 -21.61 7.13 -12.24
CA ALA A 34 -22.24 5.99 -11.58
C ALA A 34 -23.33 6.52 -10.64
N PRO A 35 -24.54 5.94 -10.65
CA PRO A 35 -25.62 6.38 -9.78
C PRO A 35 -25.24 6.15 -8.31
N MET A 36 -25.32 7.22 -7.53
CA MET A 36 -25.12 7.18 -6.08
C MET A 36 -26.31 6.46 -5.43
N ILE A 37 -26.05 5.26 -4.91
CA ILE A 37 -26.98 4.57 -4.03
C ILE A 37 -26.83 5.17 -2.63
N MET A 38 -27.85 5.93 -2.24
CA MET A 38 -28.10 6.39 -0.87
C MET A 38 -28.37 5.16 0.01
N ALA A 39 -27.43 4.81 0.88
CA ALA A 39 -27.65 3.77 1.88
C ALA A 39 -28.20 4.41 3.17
N GLN A 40 -29.42 4.01 3.56
CA GLN A 40 -30.02 4.31 4.85
C GLN A 40 -29.26 3.62 6.00
N PRO A 41 -29.28 4.18 7.22
CA PRO A 41 -28.63 3.57 8.37
C PRO A 41 -29.44 2.38 8.89
N PRO A 42 -28.85 1.17 9.03
CA PRO A 42 -29.48 0.09 9.76
C PRO A 42 -29.37 0.32 11.29
N ALA A 43 -30.44 -0.06 11.98
CA ALA A 43 -30.57 0.02 13.44
C ALA A 43 -29.59 -0.90 14.17
N LEU A 44 -29.08 -0.42 15.30
CA LEU A 44 -28.22 -1.17 16.21
C LEU A 44 -29.00 -2.33 16.85
N GLN A 45 -28.64 -3.56 16.52
CA GLN A 45 -29.00 -4.73 17.31
C GLN A 45 -27.86 -5.04 18.29
N ALA A 46 -28.21 -5.13 19.57
CA ALA A 46 -27.31 -5.54 20.63
C ALA A 46 -26.88 -7.00 20.42
N VAL A 47 -25.57 -7.20 20.30
CA VAL A 47 -24.96 -8.53 20.23
C VAL A 47 -24.60 -8.96 21.65
N ALA A 48 -25.18 -10.07 22.10
CA ALA A 48 -24.75 -10.73 23.32
C ALA A 48 -23.32 -11.29 23.13
N PRO A 49 -22.43 -11.19 24.13
CA PRO A 49 -21.08 -11.72 24.00
C PRO A 49 -21.10 -13.25 23.95
N SER A 50 -20.80 -13.79 22.77
CA SER A 50 -20.43 -15.19 22.60
C SER A 50 -19.08 -15.44 23.26
N GLN A 51 -19.03 -16.43 24.13
CA GLN A 51 -17.81 -16.84 24.84
C GLN A 51 -16.77 -17.36 23.84
N LEU A 52 -15.63 -16.68 23.77
CA LEU A 52 -14.45 -17.19 23.10
C LEU A 52 -13.97 -18.45 23.83
N PRO A 53 -13.57 -19.53 23.13
CA PRO A 53 -12.75 -20.54 23.77
C PRO A 53 -11.45 -19.87 24.24
N SER A 54 -11.15 -20.06 25.53
CA SER A 54 -9.92 -19.60 26.15
C SER A 54 -8.73 -20.16 25.38
N ALA A 55 -8.06 -19.33 24.58
CA ALA A 55 -6.72 -19.64 24.14
C ALA A 55 -5.85 -19.80 25.39
N ALA A 56 -5.22 -20.96 25.53
CA ALA A 56 -4.23 -21.19 26.56
C ALA A 56 -3.20 -20.06 26.51
N PRO A 57 -2.72 -19.56 27.65
CA PRO A 57 -1.69 -18.51 27.66
C PRO A 57 -0.48 -19.05 26.90
N SER A 58 -0.29 -18.54 25.69
CA SER A 58 0.97 -18.67 25.00
C SER A 58 1.98 -17.89 25.83
N ARG A 59 2.92 -18.65 26.40
CA ARG A 59 4.09 -18.13 27.10
C ARG A 59 4.65 -16.96 26.29
N PRO A 60 5.00 -15.82 26.91
CA PRO A 60 5.62 -14.71 26.20
C PRO A 60 6.79 -15.26 25.39
N ALA A 61 6.64 -15.25 24.06
CA ALA A 61 7.75 -15.52 23.19
C ALA A 61 8.75 -14.39 23.46
N PRO A 62 10.04 -14.69 23.71
CA PRO A 62 11.03 -13.65 23.91
C PRO A 62 10.94 -12.67 22.74
N ALA A 63 10.91 -11.38 23.04
CA ALA A 63 10.96 -10.34 22.03
C ALA A 63 12.12 -10.68 21.09
N PRO A 64 11.88 -10.79 19.77
CA PRO A 64 12.93 -11.18 18.85
C PRO A 64 14.07 -10.18 19.00
N ALA A 65 15.27 -10.70 19.28
CA ALA A 65 16.47 -9.89 19.32
C ALA A 65 16.57 -9.11 18.00
N PRO A 66 17.02 -7.83 18.03
CA PRO A 66 17.17 -7.05 16.82
C PRO A 66 17.99 -7.87 15.81
N ALA A 67 17.37 -8.18 14.68
CA ALA A 67 18.02 -8.95 13.64
C ALA A 67 19.26 -8.16 13.17
N PRO A 68 20.39 -8.83 12.92
CA PRO A 68 21.56 -8.16 12.36
C PRO A 68 21.15 -7.52 11.03
N PRO A 69 21.71 -6.33 10.70
CA PRO A 69 21.43 -5.68 9.44
C PRO A 69 21.74 -6.66 8.30
N ALA A 70 20.74 -6.91 7.46
CA ALA A 70 20.91 -7.78 6.30
C ALA A 70 22.01 -7.20 5.41
N LYS A 71 22.89 -8.08 4.90
CA LYS A 71 23.91 -7.68 3.93
C LYS A 71 23.22 -7.00 2.74
N PRO A 72 23.76 -5.89 2.22
CA PRO A 72 23.14 -5.19 1.11
C PRO A 72 23.07 -6.11 -0.10
N THR A 73 21.87 -6.60 -0.40
CA THR A 73 21.60 -7.25 -1.68
C THR A 73 21.50 -6.15 -2.72
N ARG A 74 22.27 -6.26 -3.82
CA ARG A 74 22.16 -5.34 -4.95
C ARG A 74 20.86 -5.63 -5.68
N SER A 75 19.77 -5.03 -5.21
CA SER A 75 18.51 -4.99 -5.95
C SER A 75 18.69 -4.15 -7.21
N SER A 76 18.16 -4.63 -8.34
CA SER A 76 18.02 -3.83 -9.58
C SER A 76 16.91 -2.78 -9.47
N HIS A 77 16.03 -2.89 -8.48
CA HIS A 77 14.91 -1.99 -8.25
C HIS A 77 15.24 -0.89 -7.25
N PRO A 78 14.66 0.32 -7.41
CA PRO A 78 14.76 1.39 -6.42
C PRO A 78 14.30 0.95 -5.03
N PRO A 79 14.94 1.42 -3.95
CA PRO A 79 14.51 1.13 -2.58
C PRO A 79 13.09 1.66 -2.30
N LEU A 80 12.20 0.79 -1.79
CA LEU A 80 10.89 1.19 -1.29
C LEU A 80 11.02 1.63 0.18
N LYS A 81 10.91 2.93 0.44
CA LYS A 81 11.02 3.49 1.80
C LYS A 81 9.65 3.59 2.47
N CYS A 82 9.63 3.47 3.80
CA CYS A 82 8.42 3.71 4.57
C CYS A 82 8.08 5.21 4.56
N PRO A 83 6.83 5.61 4.25
CA PRO A 83 6.41 7.02 4.28
C PRO A 83 6.24 7.56 5.70
N MET A 84 6.12 6.67 6.69
CA MET A 84 5.87 7.01 8.09
C MET A 84 6.66 6.06 9.01
N ALA A 85 6.94 6.52 10.22
CA ALA A 85 7.51 5.68 11.28
C ALA A 85 6.46 4.68 11.80
N GLY A 86 6.87 3.45 12.08
CA GLY A 86 5.97 2.41 12.58
C GLY A 86 6.62 1.05 12.65
N THR A 87 5.79 0.03 12.87
CA THR A 87 6.22 -1.37 12.87
C THR A 87 5.94 -1.99 11.51
N PHE A 88 6.93 -2.61 10.89
CA PHE A 88 6.78 -3.33 9.63
C PHE A 88 6.29 -4.75 9.88
N TYR A 89 5.16 -5.13 9.27
CA TYR A 89 4.61 -6.48 9.31
C TYR A 89 4.74 -7.16 7.94
N ARG A 90 5.22 -8.40 7.93
CA ARG A 90 5.34 -9.21 6.70
C ARG A 90 4.04 -9.92 6.32
N SER A 91 3.17 -10.17 7.29
CA SER A 91 1.89 -10.89 7.15
C SER A 91 0.74 -10.06 7.73
N PRO A 92 -0.51 -10.29 7.32
CA PRO A 92 -1.67 -9.55 7.82
C PRO A 92 -2.05 -9.93 9.26
N ALA A 93 -1.76 -11.16 9.69
CA ALA A 93 -2.00 -11.65 11.05
C ALA A 93 -1.01 -12.77 11.41
N PRO A 94 -0.88 -13.15 12.70
CA PRO A 94 -0.07 -14.30 13.10
C PRO A 94 -0.55 -15.60 12.44
N GLY A 95 0.37 -16.37 11.86
CA GLY A 95 0.05 -17.62 11.16
C GLY A 95 -0.41 -17.46 9.71
N GLU A 96 -0.72 -16.24 9.26
CA GLU A 96 -1.11 -15.94 7.88
C GLU A 96 0.12 -15.78 6.95
N PRO A 97 -0.04 -16.04 5.63
CA PRO A 97 1.06 -15.92 4.68
C PRO A 97 1.54 -14.47 4.53
N ALA A 98 2.81 -14.34 4.13
CA ALA A 98 3.39 -13.04 3.87
C ALA A 98 2.75 -12.36 2.64
N PHE A 99 2.69 -11.02 2.65
CA PHE A 99 2.17 -10.23 1.53
C PHE A 99 2.95 -10.44 0.23
N VAL A 100 4.26 -10.72 0.35
CA VAL A 100 5.18 -10.97 -0.76
C VAL A 100 6.02 -12.20 -0.40
N LYS A 101 6.25 -13.08 -1.38
CA LYS A 101 7.07 -14.29 -1.24
C LYS A 101 8.48 -14.05 -1.76
#